data_AF-G7YWV8-F1
#
_entry.id   AF-G7YWV8-F1
#
_cell.length_a   1.000
_cell.length_b   1.000
_cell.length_c   1.000
_cell.angle_alpha   90.00
_cell.angle_beta   90.00
_cell.angle_gamma   90.00
#
_symmetry.space_group_name_H-M   'P 1'
#
loop_
_entity.id
_entity.type
_entity.pdbx_description
1 polymer ?
#
loop_
_entity_poly.entity_id
_entity_poly.type
_entity_poly.pdbx_seq_one_letter_code
_entity_poly.pdbx_strand_id
1 'polypeptide(L)'
;MELDSCFPGKSTVAVNLSLALKNRLHGEPIGLLDLDVFGPSIPRMMGLDGLKPEIDSKKRIIPLTSYGIKCMSMGFLVDSDSAVVWRGLMVMSAVQQLLRQVIWGPLHTLVIDMPPGTGDVQLSLCQNVPIQGVLIVTTPQTLATSDTRRGIQMLKTLNVPIYGIVENMTEFICPACGHHSPLFGHQKDGPGSTVSGGDRLAEATGLSVLARIPIDPELIQSADAGKPLMFTAPQSEVGCLYDQLAEHIIKCQNQTVHTTLSSKNTY
;
A
#
# COMPACT_ATOMS: atom_id res chain seq x y z
N MET A 1 6.07 -5.59 1.57
CA MET A 1 4.78 -5.40 2.25
C MET A 1 3.70 -5.30 1.19
N GLU A 2 2.61 -6.04 1.35
CA GLU A 2 1.46 -6.03 0.45
C GLU A 2 0.33 -5.16 1.01
N LEU A 3 -0.45 -4.50 0.15
CA LEU A 3 -1.71 -3.87 0.53
C LEU A 3 -2.89 -4.54 -0.21
N ASP A 4 -3.79 -5.23 0.50
CA ASP A 4 -4.94 -5.94 -0.09
C ASP A 4 -6.24 -5.11 0.00
N SER A 5 -7.04 -5.18 -1.08
CA SER A 5 -8.47 -4.91 -1.26
C SER A 5 -8.95 -3.53 -1.76
N CYS A 6 -10.17 -3.56 -2.31
CA CYS A 6 -10.81 -2.68 -3.29
C CYS A 6 -11.16 -1.26 -2.80
N PHE A 7 -10.16 -0.42 -2.46
CA PHE A 7 -10.46 0.84 -1.74
C PHE A 7 -9.79 2.11 -2.27
N PRO A 8 -10.53 3.25 -2.31
CA PRO A 8 -9.94 4.55 -2.58
C PRO A 8 -8.86 4.85 -1.53
N GLY A 9 -7.65 5.14 -2.02
CA GLY A 9 -6.52 5.61 -1.21
C GLY A 9 -5.50 4.55 -0.75
N LYS A 10 -5.60 3.28 -1.18
CA LYS A 10 -4.54 2.27 -0.98
C LYS A 10 -3.19 2.76 -1.52
N SER A 11 -3.17 3.27 -2.75
CA SER A 11 -1.96 3.79 -3.38
C SER A 11 -1.42 5.02 -2.63
N THR A 12 -2.31 5.87 -2.08
CA THR A 12 -1.92 7.00 -1.23
C THR A 12 -1.24 6.52 0.05
N VAL A 13 -1.76 5.45 0.68
CA VAL A 13 -1.12 4.79 1.82
C VAL A 13 0.23 4.20 1.42
N ALA A 14 0.32 3.50 0.28
CA ALA A 14 1.56 2.90 -0.20
C ALA A 14 2.67 3.94 -0.38
N VAL A 15 2.37 5.04 -1.08
CA VAL A 15 3.32 6.13 -1.35
C VAL A 15 3.83 6.74 -0.04
N ASN A 16 2.93 7.19 0.84
CA ASN A 16 3.34 7.87 2.06
C ASN A 16 4.03 6.91 3.05
N LEU A 17 3.59 5.65 3.12
CA LEU A 17 4.27 4.64 3.92
C LEU A 17 5.69 4.36 3.42
N SER A 18 5.92 4.29 2.10
CA SER A 18 7.26 4.11 1.54
C SER A 18 8.21 5.25 1.92
N LEU A 19 7.73 6.50 1.91
CA LEU A 19 8.53 7.65 2.36
C LEU A 19 8.74 7.63 3.88
N ALA A 20 7.72 7.30 4.67
CA ALA A 20 7.83 7.18 6.12
C ALA A 20 8.85 6.10 6.53
N LEU A 21 8.79 4.92 5.90
CA LEU A 21 9.77 3.85 6.09
C LEU A 21 11.19 4.31 5.76
N LYS A 22 11.36 4.99 4.62
CA LYS A 22 12.67 5.54 4.24
C LYS A 22 13.21 6.52 5.29
N ASN A 23 12.37 7.44 5.78
CA ASN A 23 12.77 8.42 6.78
C ASN A 23 13.19 7.74 8.09
N ARG A 24 12.40 6.77 8.56
CA ARG A 24 12.68 6.03 9.80
C ARG A 24 13.89 5.10 9.70
N LEU A 25 14.12 4.53 8.53
CA LEU A 25 15.26 3.65 8.27
C LEU A 25 16.48 4.45 7.78
N HIS A 26 16.59 5.74 8.13
CA HIS A 26 17.76 6.57 7.83
C HIS A 26 18.20 6.56 6.36
N GLY A 27 17.25 6.45 5.42
CA GLY A 27 17.53 6.46 3.99
C GLY A 27 17.86 5.10 3.38
N GLU A 28 17.64 3.99 4.09
CA GLU A 28 17.75 2.64 3.52
C GLU A 28 16.99 2.51 2.19
N PRO A 29 17.47 1.69 1.22
CA PRO A 29 16.85 1.61 -0.10
C PRO A 29 15.42 1.04 -0.04
N ILE A 30 14.44 1.89 -0.39
CA ILE A 30 13.03 1.53 -0.52
C ILE A 30 12.62 1.46 -2.00
N GLY A 31 11.87 0.42 -2.34
CA GLY A 31 11.18 0.28 -3.61
C GLY A 31 9.66 0.42 -3.43
N LEU A 32 9.01 0.95 -4.46
CA LEU A 32 7.56 1.02 -4.59
C LEU A 32 7.16 0.43 -5.95
N LEU A 33 6.35 -0.62 -5.92
CA LEU A 33 5.86 -1.32 -7.11
C LEU A 33 4.34 -1.21 -7.19
N ASP A 34 3.84 -0.59 -8.23
CA ASP A 34 2.42 -0.47 -8.55
C ASP A 34 2.00 -1.54 -9.57
N LEU A 35 1.10 -2.43 -9.14
CA LEU A 35 0.55 -3.50 -9.97
C LEU A 35 -0.89 -3.22 -10.43
N ASP A 36 -1.43 -2.02 -10.19
CA ASP A 36 -2.75 -1.64 -10.69
C ASP A 36 -2.67 -1.20 -12.16
N VAL A 37 -3.20 -2.05 -13.06
CA VAL A 37 -3.18 -1.82 -14.51
C VAL A 37 -4.25 -0.81 -14.94
N PHE A 38 -5.38 -0.78 -14.24
CA PHE A 38 -6.59 -0.08 -14.73
C PHE A 38 -6.74 1.33 -14.15
N GLY A 39 -5.99 1.65 -13.09
CA GLY A 39 -5.94 2.98 -12.50
C GLY A 39 -4.62 3.28 -11.80
N PRO A 40 -3.46 3.19 -12.48
CA PRO A 40 -2.18 3.46 -11.86
C PRO A 40 -2.13 4.90 -11.39
N SER A 41 -2.03 5.10 -10.07
CA SER A 41 -2.01 6.43 -9.45
C SER A 41 -0.64 6.81 -8.91
N ILE A 42 0.25 5.82 -8.74
CA ILE A 42 1.61 6.02 -8.24
C ILE A 42 2.48 6.89 -9.16
N PRO A 43 2.44 6.74 -10.50
CA PRO A 43 3.16 7.64 -11.41
C PRO A 43 2.89 9.12 -11.10
N ARG A 44 1.61 9.48 -11.01
CA ARG A 44 1.17 10.84 -10.69
C ARG A 44 1.62 11.30 -9.31
N MET A 45 1.32 10.51 -8.27
CA MET A 45 1.64 10.87 -6.88
C MET A 45 3.14 11.02 -6.62
N MET A 46 3.97 10.32 -7.38
CA MET A 46 5.43 10.41 -7.29
C MET A 46 6.03 11.46 -8.24
N GLY A 47 5.22 12.19 -9.01
CA GLY A 47 5.69 13.19 -9.97
C GLY A 47 6.45 12.58 -11.16
N LEU A 48 6.04 11.39 -11.59
CA LEU A 48 6.67 10.58 -12.64
C LEU A 48 5.79 10.43 -13.90
N ASP A 49 4.68 11.16 -13.99
CA ASP A 49 3.79 11.12 -15.14
C ASP A 49 4.52 11.49 -16.44
N GLY A 50 4.24 10.74 -17.50
CA GLY A 50 4.86 10.92 -18.82
C GLY A 50 6.30 10.41 -18.93
N LEU A 51 6.91 9.96 -17.84
CA LEU A 51 8.24 9.34 -17.87
C LEU A 51 8.15 7.85 -18.20
N LYS A 52 9.09 7.37 -19.00
CA LYS A 52 9.22 5.96 -19.35
C LYS A 52 10.54 5.41 -18.80
N PRO A 53 10.54 4.25 -18.11
CA PRO A 53 11.76 3.64 -17.61
C PRO A 53 12.64 3.16 -18.76
N GLU A 54 13.94 3.28 -18.58
CA GLU A 54 14.92 2.78 -19.54
C GLU A 54 15.05 1.25 -19.44
N ILE A 55 15.47 0.64 -20.55
CA ILE A 55 15.77 -0.78 -20.63
C ILE A 55 17.27 -0.93 -20.88
N ASP A 56 17.94 -1.73 -20.05
CA ASP A 56 19.37 -1.98 -20.18
C ASP A 56 19.69 -2.93 -21.35
N SER A 57 20.99 -3.10 -21.63
CA SER A 57 21.47 -4.01 -22.69
C SER A 57 21.09 -5.48 -22.50
N LYS A 58 20.66 -5.87 -21.30
CA LYS A 58 20.18 -7.22 -20.95
C LYS A 58 18.66 -7.32 -20.94
N LYS A 59 17.95 -6.33 -21.50
CA LYS A 59 16.48 -6.25 -21.55
C LYS A 59 15.82 -6.17 -20.18
N ARG A 60 16.53 -5.65 -19.18
CA ARG A 60 15.98 -5.42 -17.83
C ARG A 60 15.56 -3.98 -17.68
N ILE A 61 14.51 -3.76 -16.91
CA ILE A 61 13.91 -2.44 -16.71
C ILE A 61 14.65 -1.73 -15.58
N ILE A 62 15.08 -0.50 -15.82
CA ILE A 62 15.65 0.39 -14.81
C ILE A 62 14.49 1.17 -14.18
N PRO A 63 14.16 0.96 -12.88
CA PRO A 63 13.04 1.66 -12.27
C PRO A 63 13.32 3.16 -12.19
N LEU A 64 12.28 3.97 -12.32
CA LEU A 64 12.38 5.41 -12.11
C LEU A 64 12.68 5.69 -10.63
N THR A 65 13.21 6.86 -10.31
CA THR A 65 13.47 7.25 -8.92
C THR A 65 12.86 8.60 -8.65
N SER A 66 12.06 8.69 -7.59
CA SER A 66 11.50 9.96 -7.11
C SER A 66 11.53 9.99 -5.59
N TYR A 67 11.84 11.15 -5.00
CA TYR A 67 12.05 11.30 -3.55
C TYR A 67 13.05 10.29 -2.96
N GLY A 68 13.98 9.82 -3.82
CA GLY A 68 14.93 8.74 -3.57
C GLY A 68 14.30 7.40 -3.19
N ILE A 69 13.12 7.10 -3.73
CA ILE A 69 12.47 5.79 -3.74
C ILE A 69 12.49 5.29 -5.17
N LYS A 70 12.87 4.03 -5.37
CA LYS A 70 12.78 3.39 -6.69
C LYS A 70 11.32 3.04 -6.95
N CYS A 71 10.80 3.47 -8.08
CA CYS A 71 9.40 3.31 -8.45
C CYS A 71 9.28 2.55 -9.76
N MET A 72 8.39 1.56 -9.76
CA MET A 72 7.94 0.90 -10.98
C MET A 72 6.42 0.78 -10.94
N SER A 73 5.76 0.98 -12.07
CA SER A 73 4.31 0.90 -12.18
C SER A 73 3.90 0.26 -13.49
N MET A 74 2.80 -0.48 -13.46
CA MET A 74 2.08 -0.88 -14.67
C MET A 74 1.74 0.33 -15.54
N GLY A 75 1.45 1.49 -14.94
CA GLY A 75 1.19 2.74 -15.67
C GLY A 75 2.35 3.26 -16.51
N PHE A 76 3.59 2.83 -16.25
CA PHE A 76 4.72 3.17 -17.13
C PHE A 76 4.77 2.32 -18.40
N LEU A 77 4.10 1.16 -18.39
CA LEU A 77 4.04 0.22 -19.50
C LEU A 77 2.78 0.41 -20.37
N VAL A 78 1.76 1.09 -19.84
CA VAL A 78 0.54 1.44 -20.56
C VAL A 78 0.76 2.76 -21.29
N ASP A 79 0.67 2.77 -22.61
CA ASP A 79 0.65 4.03 -23.35
C ASP A 79 -0.75 4.64 -23.25
N SER A 80 -0.86 5.85 -22.71
CA SER A 80 -2.14 6.52 -22.41
C SER A 80 -2.99 6.75 -23.66
N ASP A 81 -2.36 6.82 -24.83
CA ASP A 81 -3.03 7.02 -26.12
C ASP A 81 -3.42 5.70 -26.80
N SER A 82 -2.97 4.56 -26.27
CA SER A 82 -3.23 3.26 -26.86
C SER A 82 -4.46 2.60 -26.24
N ALA A 83 -5.51 2.40 -27.03
CA ALA A 83 -6.71 1.65 -26.63
C ALA A 83 -6.44 0.13 -26.56
N VAL A 84 -5.31 -0.28 -25.99
CA VAL A 84 -4.93 -1.68 -25.86
C VAL A 84 -5.78 -2.31 -24.76
N VAL A 85 -6.63 -3.25 -25.14
CA VAL A 85 -7.38 -4.08 -24.20
C VAL A 85 -6.41 -5.05 -23.53
N TRP A 86 -6.08 -4.77 -22.26
CA TRP A 86 -5.26 -5.65 -21.44
C TRP A 86 -6.04 -6.91 -21.07
N ARG A 87 -5.70 -8.03 -21.74
CA ARG A 87 -6.25 -9.35 -21.40
C ARG A 87 -5.53 -9.94 -20.18
N GLY A 88 -6.20 -10.80 -19.41
CA GLY A 88 -5.67 -11.36 -18.16
C GLY A 88 -4.27 -11.98 -18.28
N LEU A 89 -3.98 -12.72 -19.35
CA LEU A 89 -2.64 -13.29 -19.60
C LEU A 89 -1.55 -12.23 -19.81
N MET A 90 -1.89 -11.10 -20.45
CA MET A 90 -0.95 -9.98 -20.65
C MET A 90 -0.65 -9.30 -19.31
N VAL A 91 -1.67 -9.10 -18.48
CA VAL A 91 -1.51 -8.57 -17.12
C VAL A 91 -0.61 -9.48 -16.30
N MET A 92 -0.85 -10.79 -16.29
CA MET A 92 0.01 -11.75 -15.60
C MET A 92 1.46 -11.69 -16.08
N SER A 93 1.67 -11.65 -17.40
CA SER A 93 3.02 -11.57 -17.98
C SER A 93 3.73 -10.27 -17.59
N ALA A 94 3.01 -9.14 -17.60
CA ALA A 94 3.57 -7.86 -17.21
C ALA A 94 3.90 -7.82 -15.71
N VAL A 95 3.02 -8.31 -14.85
CA VAL A 95 3.30 -8.45 -13.40
C VAL A 95 4.55 -9.31 -13.18
N GLN A 96 4.67 -10.46 -13.84
CA GLN A 96 5.87 -11.31 -13.73
C GLN A 96 7.13 -10.60 -14.24
N GLN A 97 7.01 -9.80 -15.31
CA GLN A 97 8.10 -8.96 -15.80
C GLN A 97 8.53 -7.92 -14.76
N LEU A 98 7.58 -7.21 -14.14
CA LEU A 98 7.87 -6.21 -13.11
C LEU A 98 8.54 -6.83 -11.87
N LEU A 99 8.14 -8.05 -11.50
CA LEU A 99 8.69 -8.76 -10.35
C LEU A 99 10.10 -9.31 -10.61
N ARG A 100 10.39 -9.76 -11.83
CA ARG A 100 11.63 -10.51 -12.13
C ARG A 100 12.67 -9.74 -12.94
N GLN A 101 12.25 -8.76 -13.74
CA GLN A 101 13.11 -8.10 -14.74
C GLN A 101 13.41 -6.63 -14.41
N VAL A 102 12.97 -6.13 -13.26
CA VAL A 102 13.30 -4.79 -12.78
C VAL A 102 14.60 -4.81 -11.97
N ILE A 103 15.51 -3.88 -12.26
CA ILE A 103 16.79 -3.74 -11.55
C ILE A 103 16.57 -2.92 -10.27
N TRP A 104 15.92 -3.54 -9.29
CA TRP A 104 15.71 -2.94 -7.97
C TRP A 104 17.02 -2.66 -7.23
N GLY A 105 18.09 -3.40 -7.51
CA GLY A 105 19.33 -3.37 -6.73
C GLY A 105 19.09 -3.88 -5.30
N PRO A 106 19.97 -3.55 -4.33
CA PRO A 106 19.71 -3.85 -2.93
C PRO A 106 18.49 -3.04 -2.47
N LEU A 107 17.51 -3.72 -1.91
CA LEU A 107 16.35 -3.12 -1.25
C LEU A 107 16.26 -3.63 0.18
N HIS A 108 16.06 -2.72 1.12
CA HIS A 108 15.62 -3.09 2.46
C HIS A 108 14.14 -3.49 2.44
N THR A 109 13.30 -2.74 1.70
CA THR A 109 11.87 -3.02 1.61
C THR A 109 11.33 -2.66 0.23
N LEU A 110 10.54 -3.58 -0.33
CA LEU A 110 9.69 -3.35 -1.48
C LEU A 110 8.23 -3.28 -1.01
N VAL A 111 7.61 -2.10 -1.16
CA VAL A 111 6.17 -1.91 -0.95
C VAL A 111 5.47 -2.19 -2.27
N ILE A 112 4.48 -3.07 -2.25
CA ILE A 112 3.73 -3.48 -3.44
C ILE A 112 2.28 -3.02 -3.29
N ASP A 113 1.87 -2.15 -4.20
CA ASP A 113 0.51 -1.65 -4.33
C ASP A 113 -0.29 -2.57 -5.25
N MET A 114 -1.16 -3.40 -4.67
CA MET A 114 -1.87 -4.44 -5.41
C MET A 114 -3.09 -3.90 -6.16
N PRO A 115 -3.49 -4.50 -7.28
CA PRO A 115 -4.81 -4.22 -7.82
C PRO A 115 -5.92 -4.62 -6.82
N PRO A 116 -7.10 -3.99 -6.93
CA PRO A 116 -8.21 -4.28 -6.03
C PRO A 116 -8.79 -5.70 -6.21
N GLY A 117 -9.16 -6.34 -5.09
CA GLY A 117 -9.94 -7.60 -5.04
C GLY A 117 -9.12 -8.89 -5.12
N THR A 118 -9.75 -10.04 -4.85
CA THR A 118 -9.11 -11.37 -4.72
C THR A 118 -8.82 -12.06 -6.06
N GLY A 119 -8.25 -11.32 -7.02
CA GLY A 119 -7.98 -11.82 -8.37
C GLY A 119 -6.71 -12.67 -8.48
N ASP A 120 -6.52 -13.29 -9.65
CA ASP A 120 -5.35 -14.14 -9.96
C ASP A 120 -4.00 -13.44 -9.76
N VAL A 121 -3.95 -12.10 -9.85
CA VAL A 121 -2.73 -11.30 -9.59
C VAL A 121 -2.25 -11.51 -8.15
N GLN A 122 -3.16 -11.44 -7.17
CA GLN A 122 -2.82 -11.53 -5.75
C GLN A 122 -2.35 -12.94 -5.38
N LEU A 123 -3.09 -13.95 -5.83
CA LEU A 123 -2.72 -15.35 -5.66
C LEU A 123 -1.34 -15.64 -6.29
N SER A 124 -1.15 -15.19 -7.53
CA SER A 124 0.11 -15.36 -8.24
C SER A 124 1.26 -14.67 -7.51
N LEU A 125 1.06 -13.46 -6.98
CA LEU A 125 2.08 -12.76 -6.21
C LEU A 125 2.44 -13.54 -4.94
N CYS A 126 1.45 -13.93 -4.14
CA CYS A 126 1.64 -14.68 -2.90
C CYS A 126 2.36 -16.02 -3.12
N GLN A 127 2.18 -16.64 -4.29
CA GLN A 127 2.82 -17.90 -4.65
C GLN A 127 4.23 -17.73 -5.23
N ASN A 128 4.51 -16.62 -5.93
CA ASN A 128 5.77 -16.43 -6.65
C ASN A 128 6.79 -15.57 -5.91
N VAL A 129 6.36 -14.80 -4.91
CA VAL A 129 7.19 -13.84 -4.20
C VAL A 129 7.14 -14.13 -2.71
N PRO A 130 8.27 -14.19 -2.00
CA PRO A 130 8.27 -14.30 -0.55
C PRO A 130 7.75 -13.01 0.07
N ILE A 131 6.51 -13.01 0.54
CA ILE A 131 5.88 -11.86 1.18
C ILE A 131 6.15 -11.90 2.69
N GLN A 132 6.85 -10.89 3.20
CA GLN A 132 7.14 -10.77 4.63
C GLN A 132 5.90 -10.41 5.46
N GLY A 133 4.97 -9.67 4.86
CA GLY A 133 3.66 -9.40 5.44
C GLY A 133 2.79 -8.45 4.62
N VAL A 134 1.51 -8.46 4.94
CA VAL A 134 0.44 -7.67 4.31
C VAL A 134 -0.14 -6.67 5.31
N LEU A 135 -0.45 -5.48 4.85
CA LEU A 135 -1.19 -4.46 5.56
C LEU A 135 -2.52 -4.23 4.83
N ILE A 136 -3.64 -4.50 5.50
CA ILE A 136 -4.97 -4.37 4.88
C ILE A 136 -5.38 -2.90 4.91
N VAL A 137 -5.72 -2.30 3.76
CA VAL A 137 -6.28 -0.94 3.72
C VAL A 137 -7.78 -1.03 3.55
N THR A 138 -8.56 -0.28 4.32
CA THR A 138 -10.03 -0.23 4.22
C THR A 138 -10.54 1.20 4.45
N THR A 139 -11.85 1.44 4.32
CA THR A 139 -12.50 2.69 4.75
C THR A 139 -13.62 2.40 5.75
N PRO A 140 -14.11 3.37 6.55
CA PRO A 140 -15.15 3.09 7.53
C PRO A 140 -16.51 2.75 6.91
N GLN A 141 -16.83 3.30 5.73
CA GLN A 141 -18.03 2.95 4.98
C GLN A 141 -17.96 1.54 4.46
N THR A 142 -16.76 1.15 4.00
CA THR A 142 -16.63 -0.18 3.49
C THR A 142 -16.57 -1.12 4.67
N LEU A 143 -17.76 -1.62 5.00
CA LEU A 143 -17.95 -2.80 5.83
C LEU A 143 -16.87 -3.83 5.50
N ALA A 144 -16.64 -4.72 6.45
CA ALA A 144 -16.10 -6.06 6.24
C ALA A 144 -16.96 -6.81 5.20
N THR A 145 -16.87 -6.39 3.94
CA THR A 145 -17.51 -6.97 2.77
C THR A 145 -17.08 -8.41 2.72
N SER A 146 -17.89 -9.24 2.07
CA SER A 146 -17.47 -10.60 1.74
C SER A 146 -16.07 -10.62 1.15
N ASP A 147 -15.69 -9.59 0.40
CA ASP A 147 -14.49 -9.58 -0.42
C ASP A 147 -13.24 -9.30 0.42
N THR A 148 -13.25 -8.30 1.31
CA THR A 148 -12.12 -8.07 2.23
C THR A 148 -11.93 -9.24 3.20
N ARG A 149 -13.04 -9.82 3.70
CA ARG A 149 -12.94 -11.02 4.55
C ARG A 149 -12.37 -12.20 3.79
N ARG A 150 -12.80 -12.43 2.54
CA ARG A 150 -12.27 -13.49 1.68
C ARG A 150 -10.80 -13.29 1.37
N GLY A 151 -10.35 -12.08 1.06
CA GLY A 151 -8.93 -11.75 0.87
C GLY A 151 -8.09 -12.09 2.09
N ILE A 152 -8.53 -11.66 3.27
CA ILE A 152 -7.85 -12.00 4.54
C ILE A 152 -7.82 -13.52 4.76
N GLN A 153 -8.91 -14.24 4.49
CA GLN A 153 -8.93 -15.70 4.63
C GLN A 153 -8.03 -16.39 3.60
N MET A 154 -7.93 -15.87 2.37
CA MET A 154 -7.00 -16.35 1.36
C MET A 154 -5.55 -16.19 1.83
N LEU A 155 -5.19 -15.00 2.34
CA LEU A 155 -3.86 -14.73 2.89
C LEU A 155 -3.53 -15.67 4.06
N LYS A 156 -4.47 -15.87 4.98
CA LYS A 156 -4.33 -16.85 6.09
C LYS A 156 -4.13 -18.27 5.56
N THR A 157 -4.91 -18.69 4.56
CA THR A 157 -4.80 -20.02 3.94
C THR A 157 -3.43 -20.22 3.29
N LEU A 158 -2.87 -19.16 2.70
CA LEU A 158 -1.53 -19.16 2.10
C LEU A 158 -0.40 -18.94 3.12
N ASN A 159 -0.73 -18.84 4.41
CA ASN A 159 0.20 -18.56 5.51
C ASN A 159 1.00 -17.25 5.31
N VAL A 160 0.41 -16.26 4.63
CA VAL A 160 1.01 -14.94 4.47
C VAL A 160 0.78 -14.15 5.77
N PRO A 161 1.83 -13.61 6.43
CA PRO A 161 1.66 -12.80 7.63
C PRO A 161 0.84 -11.53 7.34
N ILE A 162 -0.07 -11.16 8.23
CA ILE A 162 -0.83 -9.91 8.12
C ILE A 162 -0.43 -9.03 9.30
N TYR A 163 0.15 -7.87 9.03
CA TYR A 163 0.61 -6.91 10.03
C TYR A 163 -0.55 -6.18 10.71
N GLY A 164 -1.63 -5.91 9.99
CA GLY A 164 -2.83 -5.31 10.56
C GLY A 164 -3.66 -4.57 9.53
N ILE A 165 -4.50 -3.66 10.01
CA ILE A 165 -5.47 -2.91 9.21
C ILE A 165 -5.15 -1.40 9.30
N VAL A 166 -5.15 -0.70 8.17
CA VAL A 166 -5.23 0.76 8.08
C VAL A 166 -6.63 1.13 7.64
N GLU A 167 -7.31 1.93 8.46
CA GLU A 167 -8.57 2.53 8.05
C GLU A 167 -8.27 3.92 7.48
N ASN A 168 -8.53 4.10 6.19
CA ASN A 168 -8.34 5.35 5.47
C ASN A 168 -9.67 6.11 5.37
N MET A 169 -9.61 7.43 5.26
CA MET A 169 -10.78 8.33 5.17
C MET A 169 -11.71 8.19 6.39
N THR A 170 -11.16 8.27 7.60
CA THR A 170 -11.92 8.06 8.85
C THR A 170 -12.79 9.25 9.25
N GLU A 171 -12.23 10.44 9.14
CA GLU A 171 -12.83 11.70 9.56
C GLU A 171 -12.33 12.83 8.66
N PHE A 172 -13.03 13.97 8.66
CA PHE A 172 -12.59 15.16 7.95
C PHE A 172 -12.02 16.16 8.94
N ILE A 173 -10.81 16.65 8.67
CA ILE A 173 -10.19 17.73 9.44
C ILE A 173 -10.53 19.05 8.77
N CYS A 174 -11.30 19.90 9.46
CA CYS A 174 -11.66 21.21 8.94
C CYS A 174 -10.41 22.12 8.86
N PRO A 175 -10.00 22.59 7.67
CA PRO A 175 -8.79 23.40 7.54
C PRO A 175 -8.91 24.80 8.17
N ALA A 176 -10.14 25.26 8.44
CA ALA A 176 -10.37 26.59 9.03
C ALA A 176 -10.30 26.62 10.55
N CYS A 177 -10.63 25.51 11.23
CA CYS A 177 -10.72 25.47 12.69
C CYS A 177 -10.08 24.24 13.36
N GLY A 178 -9.55 23.29 12.58
CA GLY A 178 -8.97 22.05 13.11
C GLY A 178 -9.99 21.10 13.74
N HIS A 179 -11.28 21.30 13.52
CA HIS A 179 -12.31 20.41 14.06
C HIS A 179 -12.35 19.08 13.28
N HIS A 180 -12.39 17.97 14.02
CA HIS A 180 -12.50 16.62 13.48
C HIS A 180 -13.97 16.22 13.41
N SER A 181 -14.45 15.96 12.20
CA SER A 181 -15.81 15.48 11.97
C SER A 181 -15.76 14.06 11.43
N PRO A 182 -16.26 13.05 12.20
CA PRO A 182 -16.38 11.70 11.69
C PRO A 182 -17.19 11.70 10.38
N LEU A 183 -16.65 11.06 9.34
CA LEU A 183 -17.29 11.08 8.03
C LEU A 183 -18.56 10.22 8.00
N PHE A 184 -18.59 9.18 8.84
CA PHE A 184 -19.67 8.21 8.86
C PHE A 184 -20.14 8.00 10.29
N GLY A 185 -21.44 8.20 10.51
CA GLY A 185 -22.07 7.92 11.79
C GLY A 185 -22.07 6.42 12.07
N HIS A 186 -21.91 6.06 13.34
CA HIS A 186 -21.99 4.69 13.86
C HIS A 186 -23.45 4.21 13.90
N GLN A 187 -24.16 4.30 12.78
CA GLN A 187 -25.63 4.20 12.75
C GLN A 187 -26.17 2.82 13.16
N LYS A 188 -25.38 1.75 13.03
CA LYS A 188 -25.83 0.39 13.39
C LYS A 188 -25.85 0.13 14.90
N ASP A 189 -25.06 0.85 15.68
CA ASP A 189 -24.83 0.55 17.09
C ASP A 189 -25.51 1.58 18.02
N GLY A 190 -26.41 2.39 17.45
CA GLY A 190 -27.15 3.44 18.14
C GLY A 190 -26.47 4.80 18.14
N PRO A 191 -27.21 5.88 18.50
CA PRO A 191 -26.64 7.20 18.64
C PRO A 191 -25.54 7.20 19.72
N GLY A 192 -24.33 7.62 19.34
CA GLY A 192 -23.18 7.73 20.24
C GLY A 192 -22.20 6.55 20.24
N SER A 193 -22.40 5.51 19.42
CA SER A 193 -21.36 4.49 19.20
C SER A 193 -20.11 5.13 18.59
N THR A 194 -18.94 4.56 18.88
CA THR A 194 -17.63 4.94 18.33
C THR A 194 -17.00 3.81 17.50
N VAL A 195 -17.73 2.72 17.24
CA VAL A 195 -17.23 1.51 16.57
C VAL A 195 -17.21 1.67 15.05
N SER A 196 -16.03 1.76 14.45
CA SER A 196 -15.84 1.98 13.01
C SER A 196 -15.97 0.69 12.18
N GLY A 197 -15.89 0.82 10.85
CA GLY A 197 -15.83 -0.34 9.94
C GLY A 197 -14.59 -1.20 10.16
N GLY A 198 -13.44 -0.54 10.39
CA GLY A 198 -12.17 -1.16 10.74
C GLY A 198 -12.23 -1.94 12.04
N ASP A 199 -12.94 -1.45 13.07
CA ASP A 199 -13.10 -2.16 14.35
C ASP A 199 -13.82 -3.50 14.17
N ARG A 200 -14.92 -3.49 13.41
CA ARG A 200 -15.67 -4.70 13.11
C ARG A 200 -14.85 -5.68 12.27
N LEU A 201 -14.00 -5.19 11.35
CA LEU A 201 -13.11 -6.04 10.57
C LEU A 201 -12.02 -6.65 11.44
N ALA A 202 -11.40 -5.85 12.31
CA ALA A 202 -10.40 -6.28 13.28
C ALA A 202 -10.96 -7.38 14.19
N GLU A 203 -12.14 -7.17 14.78
CA GLU A 203 -12.83 -8.16 15.61
C GLU A 203 -13.13 -9.45 14.82
N ALA A 204 -13.72 -9.34 13.63
CA ALA A 204 -14.10 -10.49 12.81
C ALA A 204 -12.91 -11.32 12.31
N THR A 205 -11.71 -10.74 12.29
CA THR A 205 -10.51 -11.37 11.71
C THR A 205 -9.42 -11.63 12.74
N GLY A 206 -9.56 -11.13 13.96
CA GLY A 206 -8.52 -11.18 14.99
C GLY A 206 -7.28 -10.33 14.66
N LEU A 207 -7.42 -9.34 13.77
CA LEU A 207 -6.35 -8.40 13.41
C LEU A 207 -6.45 -7.12 14.24
N SER A 208 -5.39 -6.31 14.25
CA SER A 208 -5.37 -5.00 14.91
C SER A 208 -5.48 -3.87 13.89
N VAL A 209 -6.19 -2.79 14.23
CA VAL A 209 -6.14 -1.52 13.48
C VAL A 209 -4.86 -0.79 13.90
N LEU A 210 -3.96 -0.55 12.94
CA LEU A 210 -2.66 0.08 13.17
C LEU A 210 -2.69 1.59 12.99
N ALA A 211 -3.53 2.09 12.09
CA ALA A 211 -3.65 3.50 11.80
C ALA A 211 -5.06 3.85 11.31
N ARG A 212 -5.47 5.08 11.61
CA ARG A 212 -6.70 5.72 11.11
C ARG A 212 -6.32 7.01 10.43
N ILE A 213 -6.35 7.02 9.11
CA ILE A 213 -5.91 8.16 8.31
C ILE A 213 -7.14 9.03 7.97
N PRO A 214 -7.20 10.29 8.42
CA PRO A 214 -8.30 11.18 8.10
C PRO A 214 -8.25 11.65 6.64
N ILE A 215 -9.38 12.16 6.14
CA ILE A 215 -9.40 13.02 4.96
C ILE A 215 -8.79 14.37 5.35
N ASP A 216 -7.59 14.59 4.82
CA ASP A 216 -6.84 15.83 4.95
C ASP A 216 -6.70 16.50 3.57
N PRO A 217 -7.16 17.75 3.41
CA PRO A 217 -6.95 18.52 2.19
C PRO A 217 -5.48 18.60 1.75
N GLU A 218 -4.53 18.69 2.69
CA GLU A 218 -3.11 18.76 2.38
C GLU A 218 -2.63 17.43 1.77
N LEU A 219 -3.03 16.29 2.36
CA LEU A 219 -2.73 14.96 1.81
C LEU A 219 -3.22 14.83 0.35
N ILE A 220 -4.46 15.27 0.05
CA ILE A 220 -5.04 15.20 -1.29
C ILE A 220 -4.26 16.10 -2.27
N GLN A 221 -4.04 17.36 -1.91
CA GLN A 221 -3.33 18.32 -2.75
C GLN A 221 -1.89 17.88 -3.03
N SER A 222 -1.22 17.33 -2.03
CA SER A 222 0.16 16.82 -2.12
C SER A 222 0.25 15.67 -3.13
N ALA A 223 -0.72 14.75 -3.09
CA ALA A 223 -0.83 13.62 -4.03
C ALA A 223 -1.09 14.09 -5.46
N ASP A 224 -2.01 15.04 -5.65
CA ASP A 224 -2.32 15.60 -6.97
C ASP A 224 -1.16 16.40 -7.57
N ALA A 225 -0.38 17.08 -6.74
CA ALA A 225 0.80 17.84 -7.15
C ALA A 225 2.04 16.97 -7.41
N GLY A 226 1.94 15.65 -7.21
CA GLY A 226 3.07 14.72 -7.35
C GLY A 226 4.16 14.92 -6.30
N LYS A 227 3.80 15.48 -5.13
CA LYS A 227 4.68 15.77 -4.01
C LYS A 227 4.08 15.17 -2.73
N PRO A 228 4.37 13.89 -2.40
CA PRO A 228 3.72 13.20 -1.30
C PRO A 228 3.80 13.94 0.04
N LEU A 229 2.78 13.82 0.88
CA LEU A 229 2.72 14.47 2.20
C LEU A 229 3.94 14.18 3.06
N MET A 230 4.44 12.94 3.09
CA MET A 230 5.64 12.59 3.84
C MET A 230 6.94 13.26 3.33
N PHE A 231 6.90 13.90 2.16
CA PHE A 231 7.95 14.79 1.67
C PHE A 231 7.67 16.26 2.02
N THR A 232 6.44 16.74 1.86
CA THR A 232 6.10 18.17 2.04
C THR A 232 5.91 18.57 3.50
N ALA A 233 5.25 17.72 4.29
CA ALA A 233 4.87 18.00 5.68
C ALA A 233 4.90 16.72 6.55
N PRO A 234 6.08 16.08 6.75
CA PRO A 234 6.18 14.85 7.55
C PRO A 234 5.84 15.03 9.04
N GLN A 235 5.86 16.27 9.53
CA GLN A 235 5.52 16.62 10.92
C GLN A 235 4.06 17.08 11.09
N SER A 236 3.26 17.06 10.02
CA SER A 236 1.81 17.27 10.12
C SER A 236 1.16 16.18 10.97
N GLU A 237 -0.09 16.39 11.37
CA GLU A 237 -0.86 15.38 12.10
C GLU A 237 -0.93 14.06 11.33
N VAL A 238 -1.24 14.13 10.03
CA VAL A 238 -1.28 12.94 9.15
C VAL A 238 0.12 12.37 8.90
N GLY A 239 1.14 13.22 8.80
CA GLY A 239 2.53 12.77 8.70
C GLY A 239 2.97 11.94 9.91
N CYS A 240 2.60 12.38 11.12
CA CYS A 240 2.85 11.64 12.35
C CYS A 240 2.15 10.26 12.35
N LEU A 241 0.95 10.15 11.79
CA LEU A 241 0.24 8.86 11.68
C LEU A 241 0.99 7.89 10.74
N TYR A 242 1.53 8.37 9.61
CA TYR A 242 2.35 7.56 8.72
C TYR A 242 3.69 7.16 9.35
N ASP A 243 4.32 8.06 10.12
CA ASP A 243 5.55 7.75 10.87
C ASP A 243 5.32 6.64 11.92
N GLN A 244 4.23 6.74 12.70
CA GLN A 244 3.85 5.70 13.66
C GLN A 244 3.52 4.36 12.97
N LEU A 245 2.83 4.41 11.84
CA LEU A 245 2.56 3.22 11.03
C LEU A 245 3.89 2.58 10.57
N ALA A 246 4.81 3.36 10.02
CA ALA A 246 6.13 2.89 9.61
C ALA A 246 6.91 2.27 10.78
N GLU A 247 6.85 2.86 11.98
CA GLU A 247 7.45 2.28 13.18
C GLU A 247 6.89 0.89 13.51
N HIS A 248 5.57 0.76 13.48
CA HIS A 248 4.90 -0.52 13.75
C HIS A 248 5.32 -1.58 12.75
N ILE A 249 5.37 -1.22 11.47
CA ILE A 249 5.82 -2.10 10.40
C ILE A 249 7.24 -2.59 10.64
N ILE A 250 8.18 -1.68 10.93
CA ILE A 250 9.59 -2.04 11.15
C ILE A 250 9.70 -3.04 12.32
N LYS A 251 8.92 -2.85 13.39
CA LYS A 251 8.85 -3.80 14.51
C LYS A 251 8.36 -5.18 14.05
N CYS A 252 7.29 -5.25 13.26
CA CYS A 252 6.79 -6.51 12.71
C CYS A 252 7.82 -7.19 11.81
N GLN A 253 8.50 -6.44 10.93
CA GLN A 253 9.53 -6.96 10.03
C GLN A 253 10.67 -7.61 10.81
N ASN A 254 11.15 -6.96 11.87
CA ASN A 254 12.22 -7.49 12.73
C ASN A 254 11.80 -8.78 13.44
N GLN A 255 10.57 -8.85 13.94
CA GLN A 255 10.04 -10.06 14.58
C GLN A 255 9.96 -11.24 13.59
N THR A 256 9.51 -11.01 12.35
CA THR A 256 9.45 -12.06 11.32
C THR A 256 10.84 -12.61 10.95
N VAL A 257 11.86 -11.75 10.91
CA VAL A 257 13.25 -12.16 10.62
C VAL A 257 13.78 -13.07 11.74
N HIS A 258 13.55 -12.74 13.00
CA HIS A 258 13.98 -13.55 14.13
C HIS A 258 13.30 -14.94 14.16
N THR A 259 12.01 -15.03 13.84
CA THR A 259 11.29 -16.31 13.75
C THR A 259 11.83 -17.19 12.62
N THR A 260 12.16 -16.59 11.48
CA THR A 260 12.68 -17.33 10.30
C THR A 260 14.12 -17.84 10.51
N LEU A 261 14.94 -17.10 11.25
CA LEU A 261 16.30 -17.54 11.62
C LEU A 261 16.26 -18.64 12.69
N SER A 262 15.29 -18.60 13.60
CA SER A 262 15.12 -19.61 14.65
C SER A 262 14.63 -20.96 14.11
N SER A 263 13.73 -20.95 13.12
CA SER A 263 13.20 -22.19 12.50
C SER A 263 14.21 -22.90 11.58
N LYS A 264 15.22 -22.19 11.08
CA LYS A 264 16.34 -22.78 10.32
C LYS A 264 17.41 -23.44 11.19
N ASN A 265 17.36 -23.27 12.52
CA ASN A 265 18.31 -23.87 13.47
C ASN A 265 17.77 -25.13 14.18
N THR A 266 16.57 -25.57 13.85
CA THR A 266 16.03 -26.89 14.22
C THR A 266 16.06 -27.79 13.00
N TYR A 267 17.20 -28.46 12.81
CA TYR A 267 17.33 -29.65 11.97
C TYR A 267 16.97 -30.89 12.80
#